data_AF-A0AAT9HAG5-F1
#
_entry.id   AF-A0AAT9HAG5-F1
#
_cell.length_a   1.000
_cell.length_b   1.000
_cell.length_c   1.000
_cell.angle_alpha   90.00
_cell.angle_beta   90.00
_cell.angle_gamma   90.00
#
_symmetry.space_group_name_H-M   'P 1'
#
loop_
_entity.id
_entity.type
_entity.pdbx_description
1 polymer ?
#
loop_
_entity_poly.entity_id
_entity_poly.type
_entity_poly.pdbx_seq_one_letter_code
_entity_poly.pdbx_strand_id
1 'polypeptide(L)'
;MTAVDHQLVKRFRQDAGDRIAEQRRLDQVGGVTPMSTEDERQYARAVIAQILEEYARAEINAGRTPPDAETEEQYAAAVHAALFGVGRLQPLLDDPEVENIDINGCDQVYVGYADGREVRGDAVAETDEELVELIQILGAYSGLSSRPFDSANPQLDLRLPDGSRLSAVMDVTRRPALSIRRARMGKVFISDLVGNGTLTPNSATSSPAPSAPART
;
A
#
# COMPACT_ATOMS: atom_id res chain seq x y z
N MET A 1 -9.47 -1.04 19.93
CA MET A 1 -8.69 -1.17 18.69
C MET A 1 -7.31 -1.60 19.09
N THR A 2 -7.06 -2.91 19.10
CA THR A 2 -5.76 -3.48 19.40
C THR A 2 -4.90 -3.26 18.17
N ALA A 3 -3.84 -2.46 18.28
CA ALA A 3 -2.94 -2.21 17.16
C ALA A 3 -2.29 -3.53 16.72
N VAL A 4 -2.25 -3.78 15.41
CA VAL A 4 -1.61 -4.97 14.81
C VAL A 4 -0.14 -5.01 15.21
N ASP A 5 0.33 -6.11 15.79
CA ASP A 5 1.75 -6.26 16.14
C ASP A 5 2.59 -6.50 14.88
N HIS A 6 3.36 -5.48 14.50
CA HIS A 6 4.19 -5.54 13.30
C HIS A 6 5.38 -6.53 13.40
N GLN A 7 5.88 -6.83 14.59
CA GLN A 7 6.91 -7.87 14.76
C GLN A 7 6.31 -9.24 14.42
N LEU A 8 5.08 -9.46 14.85
CA LEU A 8 4.35 -10.69 14.55
C LEU A 8 4.04 -10.80 13.05
N VAL A 9 3.61 -9.70 12.41
CA VAL A 9 3.41 -9.64 10.95
C VAL A 9 4.71 -9.95 10.20
N LYS A 10 5.85 -9.42 10.63
CA LYS A 10 7.16 -9.69 10.00
C LYS A 10 7.52 -11.16 10.09
N ARG A 11 7.32 -11.77 11.26
CA ARG A 11 7.53 -13.21 11.45
C ARG A 11 6.61 -14.04 10.55
N PHE A 12 5.31 -13.75 10.53
CA PHE A 12 4.34 -14.47 9.69
C PHE A 12 4.63 -14.30 8.19
N ARG A 13 5.06 -13.12 7.75
CA ARG A 13 5.52 -12.88 6.38
C ARG A 13 6.72 -13.75 6.04
N GLN A 14 7.70 -13.85 6.94
CA GLN A 14 8.88 -14.68 6.73
C GLN A 14 8.51 -16.17 6.64
N ASP A 15 7.70 -16.66 7.60
CA ASP A 15 7.20 -18.04 7.60
C ASP A 15 6.39 -18.36 6.33
N ALA A 16 5.54 -17.44 5.89
CA ALA A 16 4.77 -17.59 4.66
C ALA A 16 5.66 -17.57 3.41
N GLY A 17 6.63 -16.65 3.35
CA GLY A 17 7.60 -16.55 2.26
C GLY A 17 8.44 -17.81 2.11
N ASP A 18 8.92 -18.37 3.22
CA ASP A 18 9.69 -19.61 3.25
C ASP A 18 8.84 -20.80 2.76
N ARG A 19 7.58 -20.91 3.19
CA ARG A 19 6.65 -21.96 2.72
C ARG A 19 6.35 -21.83 1.22
N ILE A 20 6.14 -20.61 0.71
CA ILE A 20 5.88 -20.36 -0.72
C ILE A 20 7.13 -20.68 -1.55
N ALA A 21 8.32 -20.27 -1.09
CA ALA A 21 9.58 -20.55 -1.76
C ALA A 21 9.86 -22.06 -1.80
N GLU A 22 9.59 -22.77 -0.71
CA GLU A 22 9.71 -24.22 -0.64
C GLU A 22 8.76 -24.91 -1.61
N GLN A 23 7.49 -24.49 -1.65
CA GLN A 23 6.50 -25.04 -2.57
C GLN A 23 6.95 -24.85 -4.03
N ARG A 24 7.42 -23.65 -4.40
CA ARG A 24 7.97 -23.40 -5.75
C ARG A 24 9.13 -24.32 -6.08
N ARG A 25 10.02 -24.58 -5.13
CA ARG A 25 11.16 -25.49 -5.30
C ARG A 25 10.69 -26.92 -5.54
N LEU A 26 9.68 -27.38 -4.80
CA LEU A 26 9.07 -28.71 -4.98
C LEU A 26 8.38 -28.83 -6.35
N ASP A 27 7.64 -27.81 -6.76
CA ASP A 27 6.97 -27.78 -8.07
C ASP A 27 7.98 -27.84 -9.22
N GLN A 28 9.10 -27.09 -9.10
CA GLN A 28 10.20 -27.12 -10.08
C GLN A 28 10.85 -28.51 -10.19
N VAL A 29 11.14 -29.15 -9.05
CA VAL A 29 11.73 -30.50 -9.02
C VAL A 29 10.75 -31.55 -9.53
N GLY A 30 9.45 -31.37 -9.27
CA GLY A 30 8.37 -32.24 -9.73
C GLY A 30 7.97 -32.05 -11.20
N GLY A 31 8.54 -31.05 -11.90
CA GLY A 31 8.18 -30.72 -13.28
C GLY A 31 6.75 -30.17 -13.44
N VAL A 32 6.17 -29.63 -12.36
CA VAL A 32 4.85 -29.00 -12.36
C VAL A 32 4.97 -27.61 -12.99
N THR A 33 3.94 -27.18 -13.73
CA THR A 33 3.92 -25.84 -14.31
C THR A 33 3.95 -24.79 -13.19
N PRO A 34 4.79 -23.75 -13.28
CA PRO A 34 4.80 -22.67 -12.30
C PRO A 34 3.39 -22.09 -12.13
N MET A 35 2.98 -21.89 -10.89
CA MET A 35 1.68 -21.31 -10.55
C MET A 35 1.49 -19.95 -11.25
N SER A 36 0.28 -19.66 -11.71
CA SER A 36 -0.02 -18.32 -12.20
C SER A 36 0.06 -17.31 -11.06
N THR A 37 0.17 -16.01 -11.37
CA THR A 37 0.20 -14.95 -10.34
C THR A 37 -1.07 -14.92 -9.48
N GLU A 38 -2.20 -15.33 -10.04
CA GLU A 38 -3.47 -15.42 -9.30
C GLU A 38 -3.50 -16.66 -8.40
N ASP A 39 -3.03 -17.80 -8.90
CA ASP A 39 -2.95 -19.03 -8.12
C ASP A 39 -1.97 -18.87 -6.95
N GLU A 40 -0.86 -18.18 -7.15
CA GLU A 40 0.12 -17.90 -6.11
C GLU A 40 -0.50 -17.05 -4.98
N ARG A 41 -1.30 -16.04 -5.32
CA ARG A 41 -2.01 -15.22 -4.32
C ARG A 41 -3.02 -16.07 -3.55
N GLN A 42 -3.76 -16.93 -4.24
CA GLN A 42 -4.73 -17.82 -3.59
C GLN A 42 -4.03 -18.83 -2.66
N TYR A 43 -2.91 -19.40 -3.10
CA TYR A 43 -2.09 -20.29 -2.28
C TYR A 43 -1.55 -19.57 -1.05
N ALA A 44 -1.00 -18.37 -1.23
CA ALA A 44 -0.47 -17.60 -0.12
C ALA A 44 -1.56 -17.22 0.91
N ARG A 45 -2.78 -16.91 0.48
CA ARG A 45 -3.92 -16.72 1.41
C ARG A 45 -4.17 -17.98 2.25
N ALA A 46 -4.11 -19.16 1.65
CA ALA A 46 -4.25 -20.42 2.37
C ALA A 46 -3.09 -20.64 3.37
N VAL A 47 -1.86 -20.34 2.97
CA VAL A 47 -0.67 -20.44 3.84
C VAL A 47 -0.77 -19.47 5.02
N ILE A 48 -1.19 -18.22 4.79
CA ILE A 48 -1.38 -17.21 5.84
C ILE A 48 -2.44 -17.69 6.84
N ALA A 49 -3.60 -18.17 6.35
CA ALA A 49 -4.64 -18.71 7.21
C ALA A 49 -4.14 -19.87 8.08
N GLN A 50 -3.33 -20.77 7.51
CA GLN A 50 -2.73 -21.87 8.24
C GLN A 50 -1.76 -21.39 9.35
N ILE A 51 -0.93 -20.39 9.06
CA ILE A 51 0.00 -19.80 10.04
C ILE A 51 -0.77 -19.14 11.19
N LEU A 52 -1.87 -18.44 10.89
CA LEU A 52 -2.72 -17.82 11.90
C LEU A 52 -3.43 -18.86 12.78
N GLU A 53 -3.92 -19.96 12.19
CA GLU A 53 -4.52 -21.05 12.95
C GLU A 53 -3.48 -21.74 13.87
N GLU A 54 -2.26 -21.97 13.37
CA GLU A 54 -1.14 -22.50 14.16
C GLU A 54 -0.79 -21.56 15.33
N TYR A 55 -0.77 -20.25 15.10
CA TYR A 55 -0.54 -19.24 16.13
C TYR A 55 -1.68 -19.22 17.17
N ALA A 56 -2.93 -19.19 16.74
CA ALA A 56 -4.09 -19.22 17.63
C ALA A 56 -4.09 -20.48 18.52
N ARG A 57 -3.73 -21.64 17.95
CA ARG A 57 -3.59 -22.88 18.72
C ARG A 57 -2.43 -22.81 19.72
N ALA A 58 -1.30 -22.20 19.34
CA ALA A 58 -0.19 -22.00 20.25
C ALA A 58 -0.54 -21.08 21.43
N GLU A 59 -1.32 -20.02 21.19
CA GLU A 59 -1.82 -19.13 22.25
C GLU A 59 -2.71 -19.88 23.24
N ILE A 60 -3.65 -20.70 22.75
CA ILE A 60 -4.52 -21.54 23.59
C ILE A 60 -3.69 -22.50 24.44
N ASN A 61 -2.71 -23.17 23.83
CA ASN A 61 -1.81 -24.11 24.54
C ASN A 61 -0.96 -23.42 25.60
N ALA A 62 -0.65 -22.14 25.41
CA ALA A 62 0.06 -21.31 26.38
C ALA A 62 -0.86 -20.69 27.45
N GLY A 63 -2.17 -21.01 27.42
CA GLY A 63 -3.16 -20.48 28.36
C GLY A 63 -3.53 -19.00 28.12
N ARG A 64 -3.22 -18.46 26.93
CA ARG A 64 -3.59 -17.09 26.52
C ARG A 64 -4.86 -17.11 25.68
N THR A 65 -5.52 -15.96 25.60
CA THR A 65 -6.69 -15.79 24.74
C THR A 65 -6.23 -15.64 23.29
N PRO A 66 -6.70 -16.49 22.36
CA PRO A 66 -6.38 -16.34 20.94
C PRO A 66 -6.96 -15.02 20.39
N PRO A 67 -6.43 -14.51 19.27
CA PRO A 67 -7.00 -13.37 18.57
C PRO A 67 -8.48 -13.61 18.25
N ASP A 68 -9.29 -12.56 18.26
CA ASP A 68 -10.64 -12.63 17.70
C ASP A 68 -10.60 -12.63 16.16
N ALA A 69 -11.73 -12.93 15.53
CA ALA A 69 -11.82 -13.02 14.08
C ALA A 69 -11.45 -11.71 13.37
N GLU A 70 -11.78 -10.55 13.97
CA GLU A 70 -11.44 -9.24 13.41
C GLU A 70 -9.92 -9.00 13.44
N THR A 71 -9.26 -9.31 14.56
CA THR A 71 -7.80 -9.19 14.70
C THR A 71 -7.09 -10.16 13.77
N GLU A 72 -7.61 -11.39 13.62
CA GLU A 72 -7.06 -12.38 12.70
C GLU A 72 -7.14 -11.89 11.24
N GLU A 73 -8.27 -11.30 10.83
CA GLU A 73 -8.43 -10.71 9.50
C GLU A 73 -7.45 -9.54 9.27
N GLN A 74 -7.22 -8.70 10.29
CA GLN A 74 -6.23 -7.63 10.23
C GLN A 74 -4.79 -8.16 10.06
N TYR A 75 -4.42 -9.21 10.79
CA TYR A 75 -3.12 -9.88 10.60
C TYR A 75 -3.01 -10.50 9.21
N ALA A 76 -4.05 -11.18 8.73
CA ALA A 76 -4.06 -11.79 7.41
C ALA A 76 -3.86 -10.75 6.30
N ALA A 77 -4.59 -9.64 6.39
CA ALA A 77 -4.46 -8.52 5.46
C ALA A 77 -3.06 -7.89 5.50
N ALA A 78 -2.50 -7.69 6.70
CA ALA A 78 -1.17 -7.12 6.88
C ALA A 78 -0.06 -8.03 6.30
N VAL A 79 -0.14 -9.35 6.54
CA VAL A 79 0.83 -10.31 5.98
C VAL A 79 0.69 -10.41 4.47
N HIS A 80 -0.54 -10.46 3.95
CA HIS A 80 -0.80 -10.48 2.51
C HIS A 80 -0.26 -9.22 1.83
N ALA A 81 -0.48 -8.04 2.43
CA ALA A 81 0.07 -6.77 1.95
C ALA A 81 1.61 -6.76 1.99
N ALA A 82 2.23 -7.38 2.99
CA ALA A 82 3.68 -7.50 3.09
C ALA A 82 4.31 -8.50 2.10
N LEU A 83 3.51 -9.43 1.56
CA LEU A 83 3.95 -10.40 0.55
C LEU A 83 3.71 -9.91 -0.89
N PHE A 84 2.55 -9.30 -1.17
CA PHE A 84 2.11 -8.99 -2.54
C PHE A 84 1.76 -7.53 -2.79
N GLY A 85 1.75 -6.69 -1.75
CA GLY A 85 1.41 -5.28 -1.83
C GLY A 85 2.58 -4.41 -1.37
N VAL A 86 2.24 -3.27 -0.78
CA VAL A 86 3.22 -2.28 -0.28
C VAL A 86 3.40 -2.35 1.24
N GLY A 87 3.14 -3.51 1.85
CA GLY A 87 3.28 -3.71 3.30
C GLY A 87 2.48 -2.70 4.12
N ARG A 88 3.17 -1.97 5.00
CA ARG A 88 2.55 -1.01 5.94
C ARG A 88 1.97 0.24 5.27
N LEU A 89 2.31 0.51 4.01
CA LEU A 89 1.69 1.58 3.21
C LEU A 89 0.28 1.21 2.73
N GLN A 90 -0.05 -0.07 2.65
CA GLN A 90 -1.28 -0.54 1.99
C GLN A 90 -2.55 0.04 2.65
N PRO A 91 -2.70 0.02 3.99
CA PRO A 91 -3.87 0.61 4.64
C PRO A 91 -4.03 2.11 4.36
N LEU A 92 -2.93 2.85 4.22
CA LEU A 92 -2.95 4.27 3.90
C LEU A 92 -3.35 4.54 2.44
N LEU A 93 -2.98 3.65 1.53
CA LEU A 93 -3.38 3.73 0.12
C LEU A 93 -4.83 3.31 -0.10
N ASP A 94 -5.34 2.40 0.73
CA ASP A 94 -6.72 1.90 0.65
C ASP A 94 -7.73 2.85 1.30
N ASP A 95 -7.30 3.70 2.25
CA ASP A 95 -8.16 4.70 2.88
C ASP A 95 -8.56 5.81 1.88
N PRO A 96 -9.85 5.97 1.52
CA PRO A 96 -10.30 6.97 0.55
C PRO A 96 -10.16 8.42 1.02
N GLU A 97 -10.00 8.66 2.33
CA GLU A 97 -9.85 10.00 2.90
C GLU A 97 -8.41 10.51 2.81
N VAL A 98 -7.42 9.63 2.60
CA VAL A 98 -6.00 10.01 2.47
C VAL A 98 -5.74 10.66 1.11
N GLU A 99 -5.12 11.84 1.09
CA GLU A 99 -4.70 12.53 -0.15
C GLU A 99 -3.20 12.53 -0.36
N ASN A 100 -2.45 12.80 0.70
CA ASN A 100 -1.00 12.95 0.66
C ASN A 100 -0.37 12.03 1.71
N ILE A 101 0.71 11.36 1.33
CA ILE A 101 1.54 10.57 2.25
C ILE A 101 2.98 11.01 2.03
N ASP A 102 3.56 11.66 3.02
CA ASP A 102 4.94 12.13 2.99
C ASP A 102 5.77 11.39 4.04
N ILE A 103 6.84 10.74 3.59
CA ILE A 103 7.71 9.87 4.39
C ILE A 103 9.13 10.38 4.30
N ASN A 104 9.73 10.72 5.43
CA ASN A 104 11.11 11.25 5.53
C ASN A 104 11.97 10.31 6.38
N GLY A 105 12.38 9.18 5.81
CA GLY A 105 12.94 8.04 6.52
C GLY A 105 11.84 7.13 7.10
N CYS A 106 12.24 5.93 7.54
CA CYS A 106 11.31 4.84 7.87
C CYS A 106 10.22 5.16 8.92
N ASP A 107 10.44 6.13 9.81
CA ASP A 107 9.65 6.45 11.00
C ASP A 107 9.01 7.86 11.00
N GLN A 108 9.26 8.68 9.98
CA GLN A 108 8.68 10.02 9.87
C GLN A 108 7.63 10.05 8.76
N VAL A 109 6.43 9.59 9.11
CA VAL A 109 5.30 9.49 8.19
C VAL A 109 4.27 10.57 8.52
N TYR A 110 3.90 11.35 7.51
CA TYR A 110 2.88 12.37 7.58
C TYR A 110 1.78 12.03 6.59
N VAL A 111 0.54 12.04 7.06
CA VAL A 111 -0.64 11.68 6.27
C VAL A 111 -1.55 12.90 6.22
N GLY A 112 -1.71 13.45 5.02
CA GLY A 112 -2.63 14.53 4.71
C GLY A 112 -3.97 13.95 4.24
N TYR A 113 -5.03 14.36 4.91
CA TYR A 113 -6.40 13.94 4.62
C TYR A 113 -7.16 14.99 3.82
N ALA A 114 -8.24 14.49 3.24
CA ALA A 114 -9.23 15.18 2.46
C ALA A 114 -9.79 16.48 3.02
N ASP A 115 -9.93 16.53 4.33
CA ASP A 115 -10.51 17.63 5.10
C ASP A 115 -9.46 18.68 5.48
N GLY A 116 -8.23 18.53 4.96
CA GLY A 116 -7.09 19.39 5.25
C GLY A 116 -6.37 19.03 6.56
N ARG A 117 -6.78 17.97 7.26
CA ARG A 117 -6.06 17.49 8.45
C ARG A 117 -4.75 16.83 8.01
N GLU A 118 -3.66 17.17 8.69
CA GLU A 118 -2.39 16.45 8.60
C GLU A 118 -2.11 15.78 9.94
N VAL A 119 -1.76 14.50 9.93
CA VAL A 119 -1.41 13.74 11.13
C VAL A 119 -0.10 13.01 10.94
N ARG A 120 0.62 12.81 12.04
CA ARG A 120 1.77 11.91 12.05
C ARG A 120 1.26 10.47 12.12
N GLY A 121 1.66 9.65 11.16
CA GLY A 121 1.37 8.22 11.10
C GLY A 121 2.44 7.36 11.77
N ASP A 122 2.19 6.05 11.78
CA ASP A 122 3.13 5.04 12.26
C ASP A 122 4.26 4.79 11.25
N ALA A 123 5.35 4.18 11.72
CA ALA A 123 6.50 3.84 10.89
C ALA A 123 6.13 2.80 9.81
N VAL A 124 6.43 3.13 8.55
CA VAL A 124 6.14 2.27 7.38
C VAL A 124 7.18 1.17 7.16
N ALA A 125 8.37 1.30 7.77
CA ALA A 125 9.44 0.32 7.73
C ALA A 125 10.22 0.33 9.06
N GLU A 126 11.01 -0.70 9.34
CA GLU A 126 11.84 -0.74 10.55
C GLU A 126 13.16 -0.01 10.36
N THR A 127 13.71 -0.03 9.15
CA THR A 127 14.95 0.66 8.79
C THR A 127 14.82 1.42 7.48
N ASP A 128 15.77 2.31 7.22
CA ASP A 128 15.81 3.07 5.97
C ASP A 128 16.11 2.17 4.78
N GLU A 129 16.87 1.09 4.97
CA GLU A 129 17.14 0.07 3.94
C GLU A 129 15.85 -0.68 3.55
N GLU A 130 15.03 -1.09 4.53
CA GLU A 130 13.72 -1.71 4.26
C GLU A 130 12.79 -0.75 3.50
N LEU A 131 12.85 0.56 3.77
CA LEU A 131 12.10 1.57 3.01
C LEU A 131 12.60 1.66 1.55
N VAL A 132 13.91 1.61 1.32
CA VAL A 132 14.48 1.58 -0.04
C VAL A 132 14.04 0.33 -0.80
N GLU A 133 14.08 -0.84 -0.17
CA GLU A 133 13.59 -2.10 -0.76
C GLU A 133 12.10 -2.00 -1.14
N LEU A 134 11.27 -1.41 -0.27
CA LEU A 134 9.86 -1.19 -0.55
C LEU A 134 9.65 -0.28 -1.78
N ILE A 135 10.44 0.78 -1.91
CA ILE A 135 10.41 1.68 -3.06
C ILE A 135 10.86 0.96 -4.34
N GLN A 136 11.89 0.10 -4.26
CA GLN A 136 12.36 -0.72 -5.38
C GLN A 136 11.28 -1.69 -5.87
N ILE A 137 10.58 -2.36 -4.95
CA ILE A 137 9.44 -3.23 -5.25
C ILE A 137 8.37 -2.42 -6.01
N LEU A 138 8.01 -1.25 -5.50
CA LEU A 138 7.07 -0.34 -6.15
C LEU A 138 7.49 0.04 -7.58
N GLY A 139 8.78 0.34 -7.78
CA GLY A 139 9.36 0.64 -9.10
C GLY A 139 9.38 -0.54 -10.07
N ALA A 140 9.46 -1.78 -9.55
CA ALA A 140 9.43 -2.99 -10.36
C ALA A 140 8.00 -3.34 -10.83
N TYR A 141 6.97 -3.07 -10.00
CA TYR A 141 5.59 -3.47 -10.27
C TYR A 141 4.72 -2.36 -10.93
N SER A 142 5.18 -1.11 -11.01
CA SER A 142 4.39 -0.01 -11.59
C SER A 142 4.42 0.00 -13.13
N GLY A 143 3.55 -0.80 -13.76
CA GLY A 143 3.18 -0.67 -15.18
C GLY A 143 4.17 -1.23 -16.20
N LEU A 144 4.18 -0.63 -17.40
CA LEU A 144 4.88 -1.11 -18.61
C LEU A 144 6.41 -0.89 -18.62
N SER A 145 6.96 -0.18 -17.64
CA SER A 145 8.39 0.10 -17.57
C SER A 145 8.84 0.13 -16.12
N SER A 146 9.53 -0.95 -15.72
CA SER A 146 10.27 -0.99 -14.46
C SER A 146 11.24 0.18 -14.39
N ARG A 147 11.24 0.89 -13.27
CA ARG A 147 12.18 1.99 -13.03
C ARG A 147 13.11 1.62 -11.87
N PRO A 148 14.43 1.62 -12.09
CA PRO A 148 15.38 1.30 -11.04
C PRO A 148 15.40 2.41 -9.98
N PHE A 149 15.65 2.00 -8.74
CA PHE A 149 15.88 2.87 -7.60
C PHE A 149 17.05 2.31 -6.81
N ASP A 150 18.24 2.80 -7.11
CA ASP A 150 19.51 2.33 -6.55
C ASP A 150 20.47 3.51 -6.41
N SER A 151 21.67 3.27 -5.90
CA SER A 151 22.66 4.34 -5.73
C SER A 151 23.13 4.99 -7.04
N ALA A 152 22.92 4.34 -8.18
CA ALA A 152 23.17 4.94 -9.50
C ALA A 152 21.96 5.74 -10.01
N ASN A 153 20.74 5.40 -9.57
CA ASN A 153 19.48 6.04 -9.91
C ASN A 153 18.73 6.43 -8.62
N PRO A 154 19.20 7.46 -7.90
CA PRO A 154 18.70 7.80 -6.57
C PRO A 154 17.34 8.52 -6.57
N GLN A 155 16.69 8.65 -7.73
CA GLN A 155 15.42 9.36 -7.91
C GLN A 155 14.45 8.50 -8.71
N LEU A 156 13.19 8.46 -8.27
CA LEU A 156 12.16 7.61 -8.86
C LEU A 156 10.83 8.35 -8.89
N ASP A 157 10.24 8.49 -10.08
CA ASP A 157 8.88 9.00 -10.26
C ASP A 157 8.02 7.96 -10.96
N LEU A 158 6.88 7.61 -10.35
CA LEU A 158 5.97 6.57 -10.80
C LEU A 158 4.52 7.01 -10.78
N ARG A 159 3.72 6.32 -11.59
CA ARG A 159 2.27 6.34 -11.48
C ARG A 159 1.79 4.97 -11.00
N LEU A 160 1.15 4.94 -9.85
CA LEU A 160 0.61 3.74 -9.26
C LEU A 160 -0.65 3.28 -10.05
N PRO A 161 -1.04 1.99 -9.94
CA PRO A 161 -2.21 1.46 -10.66
C PRO A 161 -3.54 2.15 -10.32
N ASP A 162 -3.65 2.71 -9.12
CA ASP A 162 -4.78 3.52 -8.65
C ASP A 162 -4.81 4.94 -9.28
N GLY A 163 -3.78 5.29 -10.06
CA GLY A 163 -3.63 6.58 -10.72
C GLY A 163 -2.83 7.61 -9.90
N SER A 164 -2.46 7.28 -8.66
CA SER A 164 -1.68 8.13 -7.77
C SER A 164 -0.25 8.36 -8.27
N ARG A 165 0.34 9.47 -7.88
CA ARG A 165 1.73 9.82 -8.24
C ARG A 165 2.63 9.56 -7.05
N LEU A 166 3.69 8.82 -7.29
CA LEU A 166 4.71 8.52 -6.30
C LEU A 166 6.02 9.16 -6.75
N SER A 167 6.68 9.87 -5.85
CA SER A 167 8.03 10.41 -6.05
C SER A 167 8.90 9.98 -4.88
N ALA A 168 10.07 9.42 -5.15
CA ALA A 168 11.02 8.96 -4.16
C ALA A 168 12.44 9.43 -4.46
N VAL A 169 13.21 9.68 -3.42
CA VAL A 169 14.59 10.15 -3.51
C VAL A 169 15.45 9.56 -2.38
N MET A 170 16.68 9.18 -2.71
CA MET A 170 17.71 8.74 -1.76
C MET A 170 19.06 9.40 -2.10
N ASP A 171 20.10 9.17 -1.29
CA ASP A 171 21.51 9.61 -1.43
C ASP A 171 21.80 11.13 -1.49
N VAL A 172 20.86 11.96 -1.95
CA VAL A 172 20.92 13.43 -1.90
C VAL A 172 20.25 13.99 -0.64
N THR A 173 19.47 13.15 0.05
CA THR A 173 18.84 13.42 1.34
C THR A 173 19.56 12.63 2.43
N ARG A 174 19.49 13.08 3.69
CA ARG A 174 20.10 12.35 4.83
C ARG A 174 19.52 10.94 5.02
N ARG A 175 18.26 10.75 4.62
CA ARG A 175 17.46 9.54 4.72
C ARG A 175 16.59 9.43 3.47
N PRO A 176 16.22 8.22 3.01
CA PRO A 176 15.31 8.05 1.88
C PRO A 176 13.98 8.77 2.15
N ALA A 177 13.47 9.48 1.16
CA ALA A 177 12.22 10.19 1.24
C ALA A 177 11.27 9.76 0.12
N LEU A 178 9.98 9.71 0.45
CA LEU A 178 8.91 9.22 -0.42
C LEU A 178 7.69 10.12 -0.24
N SER A 179 7.11 10.59 -1.34
CA SER A 179 5.88 11.37 -1.36
C SER A 179 4.89 10.72 -2.32
N ILE A 180 3.69 10.41 -1.83
CA ILE A 180 2.59 9.87 -2.61
C ILE A 180 1.46 10.88 -2.61
N ARG A 181 1.01 11.26 -3.80
CA ARG A 181 -0.12 12.18 -4.00
C ARG A 181 -1.22 11.47 -4.76
N ARG A 182 -2.36 11.30 -4.11
CA ARG A 182 -3.53 10.63 -4.67
C ARG A 182 -4.38 11.64 -5.42
N ALA A 183 -4.69 11.33 -6.68
CA ALA A 183 -5.54 12.18 -7.49
C ALA A 183 -7.01 11.86 -7.18
N ARG A 184 -7.66 12.66 -6.35
CA ARG A 184 -9.10 12.53 -6.16
C ARG A 184 -9.83 13.12 -7.37
N MET A 185 -10.49 12.27 -8.15
CA MET A 185 -11.58 12.70 -9.02
C MET A 185 -12.81 13.00 -8.17
N GLY A 186 -12.71 14.00 -7.29
CA GLY A 186 -13.90 14.69 -6.80
C GLY A 186 -14.57 15.32 -8.01
N LYS A 187 -15.86 15.07 -8.23
CA LYS A 187 -16.65 15.86 -9.18
C LYS A 187 -16.76 17.26 -8.59
N VAL A 188 -15.75 18.10 -8.84
CA VAL A 188 -15.79 19.50 -8.47
C VAL A 188 -16.75 20.18 -9.44
N PHE A 189 -17.93 20.54 -8.95
CA PHE A 189 -18.86 21.30 -9.76
C PHE A 189 -18.43 22.78 -9.77
N ILE A 190 -18.79 23.49 -10.84
CA ILE A 190 -18.56 24.95 -10.91
C ILE A 190 -19.18 25.67 -9.71
N SER A 191 -20.29 25.15 -9.16
CA SER A 191 -20.92 25.66 -7.94
C SER A 191 -19.99 25.60 -6.72
N ASP A 192 -19.17 24.54 -6.59
CA ASP A 192 -18.25 24.36 -5.47
C ASP A 192 -17.08 25.34 -5.57
N LEU A 193 -16.64 25.66 -6.79
CA LEU A 193 -15.60 26.66 -7.05
C LEU A 193 -16.07 28.09 -6.76
N VAL A 194 -17.35 28.39 -7.03
CA VAL A 194 -17.97 29.67 -6.67
C VAL A 194 -18.20 29.76 -5.16
N GLY A 195 -18.65 28.67 -4.54
CA GLY A 195 -18.84 28.57 -3.08
C GLY A 195 -17.55 28.73 -2.29
N ASN A 196 -16.43 28.21 -2.82
CA ASN A 196 -15.11 28.31 -2.19
C ASN A 196 -14.37 29.63 -2.50
N GLY A 197 -15.00 30.56 -3.23
CA GLY A 197 -14.41 31.87 -3.58
C GLY A 197 -13.28 31.82 -4.61
N THR A 198 -12.95 30.65 -5.15
CA THR A 198 -11.94 30.44 -6.19
C THR A 198 -12.37 31.01 -7.54
N LEU A 199 -13.68 31.08 -7.80
CA LEU A 199 -14.28 31.72 -8.97
C LEU A 199 -15.32 32.77 -8.57
N THR A 200 -15.27 33.94 -9.19
CA THR A 200 -16.35 34.92 -9.09
C THR A 200 -17.58 34.47 -9.89
N PRO A 201 -18.82 34.71 -9.43
CA PRO A 201 -20.04 34.27 -10.12
C PRO A 201 -20.13 34.71 -11.59
N ASN A 202 -19.56 35.87 -11.93
CA ASN A 202 -19.58 36.40 -13.29
C ASN A 202 -18.72 35.61 -14.29
N SER A 203 -17.67 34.91 -13.86
CA SER A 203 -16.83 34.08 -14.75
C SER A 203 -17.38 32.67 -14.94
N ALA A 204 -18.26 32.19 -14.04
CA ALA A 204 -18.94 30.90 -14.18
C ALA A 204 -20.00 30.88 -15.30
N THR A 205 -20.50 32.06 -15.70
CA THR A 205 -21.60 32.19 -16.67
C THR A 205 -21.14 32.09 -18.13
N SER A 206 -19.84 32.17 -18.41
CA SER A 206 -19.30 32.16 -19.80
C SER A 206 -18.82 30.79 -20.30
N SER A 207 -19.03 29.71 -19.54
CA SER A 207 -18.69 28.35 -19.98
C SER A 207 -19.92 27.67 -20.61
N PRO A 208 -19.84 27.09 -21.82
CA PRO A 208 -21.00 26.50 -22.48
C PRO A 208 -21.53 25.33 -21.64
N ALA A 209 -22.84 25.32 -21.44
CA ALA A 209 -23.57 24.29 -20.70
C ALA A 209 -23.20 22.88 -21.20
N PRO A 210 -23.14 21.87 -20.31
CA PRO A 210 -22.98 20.48 -20.74
C PRO A 210 -24.15 20.10 -21.66
N SER A 211 -23.83 19.74 -22.89
CA SER A 211 -24.79 19.17 -23.84
C SER A 211 -25.45 17.94 -23.19
N ALA A 212 -26.78 17.99 -23.08
CA ALA A 212 -27.59 16.88 -22.59
C ALA A 212 -27.28 15.57 -23.35
N PRO A 213 -27.36 14.40 -22.70
CA PRO A 213 -27.22 13.14 -23.40
C PRO A 213 -28.37 12.97 -24.39
N ALA A 214 -28.03 12.77 -25.66
CA ALA A 214 -28.99 12.39 -26.68
C ALA A 214 -29.63 11.05 -26.30
N ARG A 215 -30.95 11.04 -26.10
CA ARG A 215 -31.75 9.82 -26.17
C ARG A 215 -31.71 9.32 -27.62
N THR A 216 -31.23 8.11 -27.85
CA THR A 216 -31.88 7.09 -28.71
C THR A 216 -31.35 5.73 -28.29
#